data_AF-A0A8H3XGB3-F1
#
_entry.id   AF-A0A8H3XGB3-F1
#
_cell.length_a   1.000
_cell.length_b   1.000
_cell.length_c   1.000
_cell.angle_alpha   90.00
_cell.angle_beta   90.00
_cell.angle_gamma   90.00
#
_symmetry.space_group_name_H-M   'P 1'
#
loop_
_entity.id
_entity.type
_entity.pdbx_description
1 polymer ?
#
loop_
_entity_poly.entity_id
_entity_poly.type
_entity_poly.pdbx_seq_one_letter_code
_entity_poly.pdbx_strand_id
1 'polypeptide(L)'
;MNQFDTIPMTDENIIIKARHVVSGELVARKLVVNKDIKLDDLEYKLRERFNTVEKVCTYPHIIKGKFGELVEVLIESRWLTITNATREDTIAWGTDIFTDDSDIIKAITHSEKVDLTDTPPQHDLVVTVRYLPGCLKYNGTSRQGITTLSYGPYELSYMIEDIKAIPITNEKSVRHHHHTYDDQRYDTVVYE
;
A
#
# COMPACT_ATOMS: atom_id res chain seq x y z
N MET A 1 -18.35 11.37 3.64
CA MET A 1 -18.69 12.77 3.30
C MET A 1 -17.38 13.54 3.37
N ASN A 2 -16.65 13.62 2.26
CA ASN A 2 -15.28 14.17 2.25
C ASN A 2 -15.34 15.67 1.99
N GLN A 3 -15.05 16.45 3.02
CA GLN A 3 -14.68 17.86 2.90
C GLN A 3 -13.22 17.94 2.43
N PHE A 4 -12.99 17.76 1.13
CA PHE A 4 -11.74 18.19 0.52
C PHE A 4 -12.08 19.18 -0.59
N ASP A 5 -11.67 20.42 -0.34
CA ASP A 5 -11.21 21.40 -1.31
C ASP A 5 -12.24 21.99 -2.28
N THR A 6 -13.01 22.94 -1.77
CA THR A 6 -13.42 24.09 -2.62
C THR A 6 -12.36 25.18 -2.44
N ILE A 7 -11.18 25.00 -3.06
CA ILE A 7 -10.24 26.12 -3.19
C ILE A 7 -10.93 27.15 -4.10
N PRO A 8 -11.16 28.40 -3.65
CA PRO A 8 -11.77 29.42 -4.49
C PRO A 8 -10.90 29.62 -5.74
N MET A 9 -11.55 29.63 -6.91
CA MET A 9 -10.89 29.89 -8.18
C MET A 9 -10.41 31.34 -8.18
N THR A 10 -9.13 31.55 -7.86
CA THR A 10 -8.41 32.82 -8.05
C THR A 10 -7.62 32.74 -9.35
N ASP A 11 -7.25 33.88 -9.94
CA ASP A 11 -6.40 33.99 -11.16
C ASP A 11 -4.99 33.36 -11.00
N GLU A 12 -4.68 32.84 -9.81
CA GLU A 12 -3.43 32.16 -9.50
C GLU A 12 -3.50 30.64 -9.64
N ASN A 13 -4.68 30.08 -9.90
CA ASN A 13 -4.88 28.64 -10.00
C ASN A 13 -5.13 28.20 -11.45
N ILE A 14 -4.49 27.10 -11.85
CA ILE A 14 -4.74 26.41 -13.11
C ILE A 14 -5.46 25.09 -12.87
N ILE A 15 -6.24 24.69 -13.86
CA ILE A 15 -6.91 23.40 -13.89
C ILE A 15 -6.10 22.46 -14.78
N ILE A 16 -5.62 21.37 -14.21
CA ILE A 16 -4.97 20.29 -14.94
C ILE A 16 -5.95 19.12 -15.05
N LYS A 17 -6.24 18.69 -16.28
CA LYS A 17 -6.91 17.42 -16.55
C LYS A 17 -5.84 16.40 -16.94
N ALA A 18 -5.54 15.50 -16.02
CA ALA A 18 -4.59 14.42 -16.26
C ALA A 18 -5.34 13.12 -16.57
N ARG A 19 -4.69 12.24 -17.33
CA ARG A 19 -5.15 10.88 -17.59
C ARG A 19 -4.03 9.92 -17.26
N HIS A 20 -4.33 8.85 -16.55
CA HIS A 20 -3.36 7.84 -16.18
C HIS A 20 -4.02 6.46 -16.16
N VAL A 21 -3.26 5.42 -16.53
CA VAL A 21 -3.75 4.03 -16.46
C VAL A 21 -3.54 3.53 -15.04
N VAL A 22 -4.62 3.18 -14.35
CA VAL A 22 -4.60 2.64 -12.99
C VAL A 22 -5.16 1.23 -13.06
N SER A 23 -4.35 0.23 -12.71
CA SER A 23 -4.74 -1.18 -12.76
C SER A 23 -5.33 -1.62 -14.12
N GLY A 24 -4.81 -1.06 -15.22
CA GLY A 24 -5.24 -1.37 -16.59
C GLY A 24 -6.41 -0.51 -17.13
N GLU A 25 -7.02 0.33 -16.30
CA GLU A 25 -8.10 1.22 -16.70
C GLU A 25 -7.61 2.67 -16.89
N LEU A 26 -7.98 3.32 -17.99
CA LEU A 26 -7.64 4.73 -18.22
C LEU A 26 -8.55 5.64 -17.38
N VAL A 27 -7.99 6.21 -16.32
CA VAL A 27 -8.71 7.14 -15.43
C VAL A 27 -8.35 8.57 -15.78
N ALA A 28 -9.35 9.46 -15.84
CA ALA A 28 -9.15 10.91 -15.97
C ALA A 28 -9.43 11.60 -14.63
N ARG A 29 -8.54 12.49 -14.19
CA ARG A 29 -8.72 13.28 -12.96
C ARG A 29 -8.50 14.77 -13.24
N LYS A 30 -9.29 15.60 -12.58
CA LYS A 30 -9.14 17.05 -12.55
C LYS A 30 -8.41 17.45 -11.26
N LEU A 31 -7.36 18.25 -11.40
CA LEU A 31 -6.63 18.88 -10.30
C LEU A 31 -6.70 20.39 -10.45
N VAL A 32 -6.82 21.08 -9.32
CA VAL A 32 -6.67 22.54 -9.25
C VAL A 32 -5.34 22.77 -8.53
N VAL A 33 -4.42 23.45 -9.19
CA VAL A 33 -3.08 23.71 -8.65
C VAL A 33 -2.73 25.18 -8.85
N ASN A 34 -1.84 25.71 -7.99
CA ASN A 34 -1.28 27.03 -8.20
C ASN A 34 -0.48 27.03 -9.52
N LYS A 35 -0.53 28.12 -10.29
CA LYS A 35 0.17 28.29 -11.57
C LYS A 35 1.70 28.17 -11.43
N ASP A 36 2.24 28.50 -10.27
CA ASP A 36 3.67 28.48 -9.95
C ASP A 36 4.10 27.16 -9.28
N ILE A 37 3.27 26.12 -9.36
CA ILE A 37 3.58 24.80 -8.79
C ILE A 37 4.87 24.23 -9.40
N LYS A 38 5.75 23.71 -8.54
CA LYS A 38 6.97 23.01 -8.97
C LYS A 38 6.64 21.63 -9.52
N LEU A 39 7.52 21.10 -10.35
CA LEU A 39 7.33 19.78 -10.96
C LEU A 39 7.19 18.67 -9.90
N ASP A 40 8.02 18.67 -8.86
CA ASP A 40 7.98 17.67 -7.79
C ASP A 40 6.65 17.70 -7.02
N ASP A 41 6.14 18.91 -6.73
CA ASP A 41 4.85 19.09 -6.06
C ASP A 41 3.68 18.66 -6.96
N LEU A 42 3.77 18.90 -8.27
CA LEU A 42 2.77 18.47 -9.23
C LEU A 42 2.79 16.94 -9.39
N GLU A 43 3.97 16.33 -9.46
CA GLU A 43 4.14 14.88 -9.51
C GLU A 43 3.53 14.23 -8.27
N TYR A 44 3.83 14.77 -7.09
CA TYR A 44 3.24 14.31 -5.83
C TYR A 44 1.71 14.37 -5.86
N LYS A 45 1.13 15.52 -6.26
CA LYS A 45 -0.33 15.67 -6.38
C LYS A 45 -0.94 14.71 -7.40
N LEU A 46 -0.25 14.44 -8.50
CA LEU A 46 -0.72 13.47 -9.50
C LEU A 46 -0.70 12.06 -8.93
N ARG A 47 0.37 11.64 -8.23
CA ARG A 47 0.45 10.33 -7.57
C ARG A 47 -0.70 10.13 -6.58
N GLU A 48 -0.94 11.12 -5.70
CA GLU A 48 -2.07 11.09 -4.77
C GLU A 48 -3.42 11.02 -5.48
N ARG A 49 -3.57 11.68 -6.63
CA ARG A 49 -4.86 11.73 -7.34
C ARG A 49 -5.19 10.47 -8.12
N PHE A 50 -4.16 9.74 -8.56
CA PHE A 50 -4.33 8.53 -9.37
C PHE A 50 -4.17 7.24 -8.57
N ASN A 51 -3.65 7.27 -7.33
CA ASN A 51 -3.39 6.07 -6.53
C ASN A 51 -2.67 4.99 -7.36
N THR A 52 -1.61 5.40 -8.06
CA THR A 52 -0.82 4.49 -8.89
C THR A 52 -0.04 3.58 -8.00
N VAL A 53 -0.08 2.26 -8.24
CA VAL A 53 0.72 1.27 -7.51
C VAL A 53 2.08 1.17 -8.18
N GLU A 54 3.16 1.45 -7.44
CA GLU A 54 4.52 1.42 -7.96
C GLU A 54 5.19 0.05 -7.83
N LYS A 55 4.82 -0.74 -6.82
CA LYS A 55 5.41 -2.06 -6.56
C LYS A 55 4.37 -3.07 -6.10
N VAL A 56 4.61 -4.33 -6.44
CA VAL A 56 3.83 -5.48 -5.97
C VAL A 56 4.79 -6.48 -5.32
N CYS A 57 4.44 -6.98 -4.14
CA CYS A 57 5.21 -8.01 -3.43
C CYS A 57 4.27 -9.00 -2.71
N THR A 58 4.83 -10.04 -2.09
CA THR A 58 4.06 -11.10 -1.42
C THR A 58 4.50 -11.22 0.03
N TYR A 59 3.56 -11.41 0.95
CA TYR A 59 3.90 -11.70 2.35
C TYR A 59 4.46 -13.14 2.50
N PRO A 60 5.56 -13.37 3.25
CA PRO A 60 6.25 -12.44 4.15
C PRO A 60 7.40 -11.61 3.53
N HIS A 61 7.62 -11.70 2.21
CA HIS A 61 8.70 -10.99 1.50
C HIS A 61 8.26 -9.60 1.00
N ILE A 62 8.10 -8.66 1.93
CA ILE A 62 7.68 -7.28 1.60
C ILE A 62 8.86 -6.47 1.07
N ILE A 63 8.66 -5.83 -0.09
CA ILE A 63 9.60 -4.84 -0.64
C ILE A 63 9.18 -3.45 -0.14
N LYS A 64 10.09 -2.75 0.54
CA LYS A 64 9.81 -1.41 1.07
C LYS A 64 9.66 -0.37 -0.05
N GLY A 65 8.69 0.52 0.15
CA GLY A 65 8.45 1.68 -0.69
C GLY A 65 9.33 2.86 -0.30
N LYS A 66 9.21 3.94 -1.06
CA LYS A 66 9.71 5.28 -0.71
C LYS A 66 8.54 6.17 -0.31
N PHE A 67 8.82 7.30 0.33
CA PHE A 67 7.81 8.32 0.62
C PHE A 67 6.94 8.63 -0.62
N GLY A 68 5.62 8.54 -0.44
CA GLY A 68 4.63 8.80 -1.49
C GLY A 68 4.28 7.59 -2.36
N GLU A 69 5.06 6.51 -2.32
CA GLU A 69 4.77 5.28 -3.08
C GLU A 69 3.63 4.48 -2.44
N LEU A 70 2.81 3.89 -3.30
CA LEU A 70 1.87 2.82 -2.99
C LEU A 70 2.47 1.47 -3.36
N VAL A 71 2.42 0.55 -2.40
CA VAL A 71 2.87 -0.83 -2.60
C VAL A 71 1.69 -1.77 -2.35
N GLU A 72 1.44 -2.67 -3.30
CA GLU A 72 0.51 -3.77 -3.09
C GLU A 72 1.24 -4.97 -2.50
N VAL A 73 0.70 -5.51 -1.42
CA VAL A 73 1.17 -6.72 -0.76
C VAL A 73 0.09 -7.79 -0.93
N LEU A 74 0.42 -8.83 -1.68
CA LEU A 74 -0.42 -10.02 -1.81
C LEU A 74 -0.18 -10.92 -0.59
N ILE A 75 -1.25 -11.21 0.13
CA ILE A 75 -1.25 -12.04 1.33
C ILE A 75 -2.11 -13.26 1.08
N GLU A 76 -1.46 -14.42 1.00
CA GLU A 76 -2.16 -15.68 0.85
C GLU A 76 -3.01 -16.01 2.09
N SER A 77 -4.18 -16.62 1.85
CA SER A 77 -5.12 -17.04 2.89
C SER A 77 -4.48 -17.70 4.11
N ARG A 78 -3.48 -18.57 3.92
CA ARG A 78 -2.78 -19.27 5.02
C ARG A 78 -2.15 -18.36 6.08
N TRP A 79 -1.87 -17.11 5.73
CA TRP A 79 -1.33 -16.10 6.65
C TRP A 79 -2.41 -15.29 7.36
N LEU A 80 -3.65 -15.34 6.87
CA LEU A 80 -4.78 -14.58 7.36
C LEU A 80 -5.47 -15.33 8.50
N THR A 81 -4.76 -15.49 9.61
CA THR A 81 -5.32 -16.07 10.84
C THR A 81 -4.94 -15.25 12.06
N ILE A 82 -5.77 -15.31 13.10
CA ILE A 82 -5.48 -14.64 14.37
C ILE A 82 -4.19 -15.20 15.02
N THR A 83 -3.90 -16.48 14.83
CA THR A 83 -2.63 -17.09 15.23
C THR A 83 -1.44 -16.40 14.57
N ASN A 84 -1.51 -16.09 13.26
CA ASN A 84 -0.44 -15.37 12.58
C ASN A 84 -0.34 -13.90 13.01
N ALA A 85 -1.48 -13.24 13.25
CA ALA A 85 -1.50 -11.87 13.77
C ALA A 85 -0.96 -11.77 15.21
N THR A 86 -1.01 -12.83 16.01
CA THR A 86 -0.59 -12.82 17.41
C THR A 86 0.79 -13.43 17.67
N ARG A 87 1.52 -13.83 16.62
CA ARG A 87 2.88 -14.37 16.75
C ARG A 87 3.80 -13.44 17.53
N GLU A 88 4.66 -14.03 18.36
CA GLU A 88 5.63 -13.31 19.18
C GLU A 88 6.87 -12.87 18.40
N ASP A 89 7.16 -13.54 17.28
CA ASP A 89 8.31 -13.24 16.41
C ASP A 89 8.04 -12.13 15.39
N THR A 90 6.83 -11.56 15.40
CA THR A 90 6.46 -10.39 14.60
C THR A 90 6.09 -9.23 15.53
N ILE A 91 6.30 -7.99 15.07
CA ILE A 91 6.07 -6.78 15.88
C ILE A 91 5.42 -5.72 14.99
N ALA A 92 4.54 -4.90 15.57
CA ALA A 92 4.03 -3.70 14.93
C ALA A 92 4.11 -2.50 15.89
N TRP A 93 4.54 -1.35 15.39
CA TRP A 93 4.77 -0.13 16.14
C TRP A 93 3.86 0.98 15.64
N GLY A 94 3.08 1.59 16.52
CA GLY A 94 2.13 2.65 16.18
C GLY A 94 0.69 2.20 15.99
N THR A 95 -0.16 3.15 15.61
CA THR A 95 -1.61 2.99 15.46
C THR A 95 -2.04 3.80 14.26
N ASP A 96 -2.71 3.16 13.30
CA ASP A 96 -3.13 3.71 11.99
C ASP A 96 -1.97 4.10 11.05
N ILE A 97 -0.91 4.68 11.61
CA ILE A 97 0.40 4.90 10.99
C ILE A 97 1.41 4.03 11.73
N PHE A 98 2.08 3.18 10.98
CA PHE A 98 3.03 2.19 11.49
C PHE A 98 4.45 2.50 11.01
N THR A 99 5.47 2.13 11.79
CA THR A 99 6.85 2.16 11.27
C THR A 99 6.98 1.20 10.08
N ASP A 100 7.89 1.50 9.15
CA ASP A 100 8.00 0.74 7.90
C ASP A 100 8.43 -0.74 8.05
N ASP A 101 8.88 -1.13 9.24
CA ASP A 101 9.29 -2.48 9.63
C ASP A 101 8.21 -3.23 10.42
N SER A 102 7.05 -2.62 10.64
CA SER A 102 5.91 -3.25 11.31
C SER A 102 5.28 -4.36 10.46
N ASP A 103 4.99 -5.50 11.08
CA ASP A 103 4.35 -6.65 10.44
C ASP A 103 2.94 -6.30 9.94
N ILE A 104 2.71 -6.57 8.65
CA ILE A 104 1.47 -6.17 7.99
C ILE A 104 0.25 -6.97 8.45
N ILE A 105 0.41 -8.23 8.89
CA ILE A 105 -0.70 -9.05 9.40
C ILE A 105 -1.21 -8.45 10.70
N LYS A 106 -0.29 -8.06 11.60
CA LYS A 106 -0.65 -7.28 12.80
C LYS A 106 -1.31 -5.96 12.45
N ALA A 107 -0.75 -5.20 11.51
CA ALA A 107 -1.26 -3.89 11.14
C ALA A 107 -2.68 -3.94 10.56
N ILE A 108 -2.98 -4.87 9.64
CA ILE A 108 -4.32 -4.96 9.05
C ILE A 108 -5.38 -5.39 10.07
N THR A 109 -5.08 -6.31 10.98
CA THR A 109 -6.01 -6.71 12.05
C THR A 109 -6.17 -5.60 13.09
N HIS A 110 -5.07 -4.97 13.51
CA HIS A 110 -5.11 -3.83 14.44
C HIS A 110 -5.87 -2.63 13.87
N SER A 111 -5.80 -2.40 12.56
CA SER A 111 -6.57 -1.35 11.88
C SER A 111 -8.09 -1.61 11.86
N GLU A 112 -8.54 -2.76 12.35
CA GLU A 112 -9.94 -3.21 12.38
C GLU A 112 -10.58 -3.35 10.99
N LYS A 113 -9.76 -3.30 9.92
CA LYS A 113 -10.20 -3.47 8.53
C LYS A 113 -10.39 -4.93 8.15
N VAL A 114 -9.75 -5.85 8.89
CA VAL A 114 -9.80 -7.29 8.65
C VAL A 114 -10.01 -8.02 9.97
N ASP A 115 -11.13 -8.72 10.09
CA ASP A 115 -11.42 -9.60 11.22
C ASP A 115 -10.86 -11.00 10.90
N LEU A 116 -9.86 -11.44 11.67
CA LEU A 116 -9.19 -12.72 11.49
C LEU A 116 -9.65 -13.73 12.53
N THR A 117 -9.84 -14.97 12.08
CA THR A 117 -10.17 -16.12 12.94
C THR A 117 -9.02 -17.13 12.95
N ASP A 118 -9.14 -18.21 13.70
CA ASP A 118 -8.15 -19.30 13.67
C ASP A 118 -8.10 -20.05 12.32
N THR A 119 -9.19 -19.99 11.56
CA THR A 119 -9.30 -20.65 10.26
C THR A 119 -9.01 -19.68 9.11
N PRO A 120 -8.10 -20.03 8.18
CA PRO A 120 -7.87 -19.24 6.98
C PRO A 120 -9.15 -19.01 6.14
N PRO A 121 -9.40 -17.79 5.65
CA PRO A 121 -10.56 -17.50 4.81
C PRO A 121 -10.42 -18.08 3.39
N GLN A 122 -11.50 -18.21 2.63
CA GLN A 122 -11.46 -18.70 1.24
C GLN A 122 -11.08 -17.64 0.20
N HIS A 123 -10.28 -16.67 0.60
CA HIS A 123 -9.77 -15.60 -0.26
C HIS A 123 -8.36 -15.22 0.18
N ASP A 124 -7.57 -14.73 -0.77
CA ASP A 124 -6.36 -13.97 -0.46
C ASP A 124 -6.73 -12.51 -0.21
N LEU A 125 -5.77 -11.72 0.28
CA LEU A 125 -5.90 -10.27 0.34
C LEU A 125 -4.83 -9.60 -0.52
N VAL A 126 -5.21 -8.54 -1.22
CA VAL A 126 -4.27 -7.52 -1.67
C VAL A 126 -4.43 -6.31 -0.77
N VAL A 127 -3.36 -5.97 -0.07
CA VAL A 127 -3.29 -4.83 0.83
C VAL A 127 -2.46 -3.77 0.15
N THR A 128 -3.05 -2.61 -0.11
CA THR A 128 -2.32 -1.45 -0.62
C THR A 128 -1.85 -0.62 0.57
N VAL A 129 -0.54 -0.43 0.69
CA VAL A 129 0.06 0.43 1.72
C VAL A 129 0.61 1.69 1.08
N ARG A 130 0.41 2.84 1.74
CA ARG A 130 1.04 4.11 1.36
C ARG A 130 2.21 4.39 2.28
N TYR A 131 3.38 4.62 1.71
CA TYR A 131 4.56 5.02 2.45
C TYR A 131 4.56 6.52 2.73
N LEU A 132 4.79 6.87 3.99
CA LEU A 132 4.74 8.22 4.53
C LEU A 132 6.10 8.59 5.15
N PRO A 133 6.36 9.88 5.41
CA PRO A 133 7.52 10.27 6.19
C PRO A 133 7.44 9.64 7.59
N GLY A 134 8.61 9.48 8.19
CA GLY A 134 8.76 9.14 9.59
C GLY A 134 8.04 10.09 10.55
N CYS A 135 7.55 9.56 11.67
CA CYS A 135 7.00 10.35 12.78
C CYS A 135 8.03 10.44 13.92
N LEU A 136 7.97 11.51 14.71
CA LEU A 136 8.79 11.64 15.92
C LEU A 136 8.35 10.69 17.05
N LYS A 137 7.11 10.21 16.99
CA LYS A 137 6.53 9.28 17.97
C LYS A 137 5.42 8.47 17.33
N TYR A 138 5.40 7.18 17.65
CA TYR A 138 4.34 6.24 17.31
C TYR A 138 3.69 5.79 18.62
N ASN A 139 2.37 5.96 18.76
CA ASN A 139 1.65 5.49 19.94
C ASN A 139 1.09 4.10 19.65
N GLY A 140 1.52 3.10 20.43
CA GLY A 140 0.95 1.76 20.39
C GLY A 140 -0.37 1.69 21.15
N THR A 141 -1.28 0.84 20.68
CA THR A 141 -2.59 0.61 21.30
C THR A 141 -3.00 -0.86 21.14
N SER A 142 -4.06 -1.28 21.83
CA SER A 142 -4.66 -2.61 21.63
C SER A 142 -6.01 -2.49 20.95
N ARG A 143 -6.20 -3.21 19.83
CA ARG A 143 -7.44 -3.30 19.05
C ARG A 143 -7.63 -4.74 18.58
N GLN A 144 -8.86 -5.28 18.65
CA GLN A 144 -9.17 -6.68 18.30
C GLN A 144 -8.22 -7.74 18.89
N GLY A 145 -7.75 -7.55 20.13
CA GLY A 145 -6.80 -8.47 20.78
C GLY A 145 -5.36 -8.39 20.24
N ILE A 146 -5.10 -7.57 19.22
CA ILE A 146 -3.75 -7.25 18.74
C ILE A 146 -3.25 -6.02 19.48
N THR A 147 -2.04 -6.12 20.04
CA THR A 147 -1.36 -4.99 20.68
C THR A 147 -0.19 -4.54 19.81
N THR A 148 -0.16 -3.25 19.49
CA THR A 148 0.99 -2.59 18.87
C THR A 148 1.78 -1.85 19.93
N LEU A 149 3.07 -1.66 19.69
CA LEU A 149 3.98 -1.03 20.62
C LEU A 149 4.17 0.45 20.31
N SER A 150 4.49 1.23 21.33
CA SER A 150 4.91 2.63 21.13
C SER A 150 6.37 2.67 20.71
N TYR A 151 6.72 3.60 19.83
CA TYR A 151 8.10 3.81 19.39
C TYR A 151 8.45 5.29 19.25
N GLY A 152 9.75 5.58 19.23
CA GLY A 152 10.30 6.91 19.07
C GLY A 152 10.43 7.33 17.60
N PRO A 153 11.32 8.30 17.31
CA PRO A 153 11.59 8.74 15.95
C PRO A 153 12.04 7.59 15.07
N TYR A 154 11.51 7.55 13.86
CA TYR A 154 11.84 6.55 12.84
C TYR A 154 11.73 7.18 11.45
N GLU A 155 12.45 6.69 10.46
CA GLU A 155 12.67 7.44 9.20
C GLU A 155 11.50 7.34 8.21
N LEU A 156 10.79 6.22 8.20
CA LEU A 156 9.74 5.93 7.23
C LEU A 156 8.56 5.25 7.90
N SER A 157 7.36 5.58 7.45
CA SER A 157 6.12 4.96 7.95
C SER A 157 5.34 4.34 6.79
N TYR A 158 4.37 3.49 7.11
CA TYR A 158 3.27 3.21 6.19
C TYR A 158 1.92 3.34 6.88
N MET A 159 0.88 3.53 6.07
CA MET A 159 -0.50 3.33 6.48
C MET A 159 -1.19 2.38 5.51
N ILE A 160 -2.23 1.70 5.99
CA ILE A 160 -3.07 0.85 5.13
C ILE A 160 -4.01 1.76 4.33
N GLU A 161 -3.76 1.88 3.02
CA GLU A 161 -4.58 2.69 2.11
C GLU A 161 -5.89 1.94 1.78
N ASP A 162 -5.77 0.69 1.31
CA ASP A 162 -6.88 -0.11 0.81
C ASP A 162 -6.66 -1.61 1.07
N ILE A 163 -7.75 -2.38 1.11
CA ILE A 163 -7.72 -3.84 1.25
C ILE A 163 -8.78 -4.44 0.32
N LYS A 164 -8.35 -5.38 -0.52
CA LYS A 164 -9.25 -6.11 -1.45
C LYS A 164 -9.13 -7.60 -1.23
N ALA A 165 -10.28 -8.26 -1.05
CA ALA A 165 -10.35 -9.72 -1.05
C ALA A 165 -10.32 -10.26 -2.47
N ILE A 166 -9.45 -11.26 -2.72
CA ILE A 166 -9.34 -11.94 -4.00
C ILE A 166 -9.78 -13.40 -3.82
N PRO A 167 -10.90 -13.82 -4.42
CA PRO A 167 -11.33 -15.22 -4.35
C PRO A 167 -10.22 -16.17 -4.79
N ILE A 168 -10.01 -17.26 -4.04
CA ILE A 168 -9.07 -18.31 -4.46
C ILE A 168 -9.73 -19.08 -5.59
N THR A 169 -9.30 -18.85 -6.83
CA THR A 169 -9.68 -19.68 -7.98
C THR A 169 -8.73 -20.87 -8.10
N ASN A 170 -9.24 -22.02 -8.51
CA ASN A 170 -8.48 -23.27 -8.67
C ASN A 170 -7.36 -23.20 -9.75
N GLU A 171 -7.17 -22.06 -10.40
CA GLU A 171 -6.11 -21.83 -11.40
C GLU A 171 -4.72 -21.64 -10.77
N LYS A 172 -4.63 -21.39 -9.46
CA LYS A 172 -3.33 -21.28 -8.74
C LYS A 172 -2.52 -22.56 -8.72
N SER A 173 -3.13 -23.72 -9.01
CA SER A 173 -2.43 -25.01 -9.13
C SER A 173 -1.43 -25.06 -10.30
N VAL A 174 -1.48 -24.13 -11.26
CA VAL A 174 -0.63 -24.16 -12.46
C VAL A 174 0.59 -23.22 -12.34
N ARG A 175 0.59 -22.22 -11.45
CA ARG A 175 1.68 -21.24 -11.34
C ARG A 175 2.82 -21.65 -10.38
N HIS A 176 2.65 -22.71 -9.58
CA HIS A 176 3.67 -23.20 -8.66
C HIS A 176 4.65 -24.24 -9.27
N HIS A 177 4.55 -24.52 -10.57
CA HIS A 177 5.50 -25.33 -11.31
C HIS A 177 5.95 -24.58 -12.56
N HIS A 178 6.74 -23.51 -12.41
CA HIS A 178 7.71 -22.98 -13.38
C HIS A 178 8.08 -21.55 -12.95
N HIS A 179 8.96 -21.43 -11.95
CA HIS A 179 9.89 -20.32 -11.83
C HIS A 179 11.05 -20.77 -10.96
N THR A 180 11.81 -21.74 -11.48
CA THR A 180 13.24 -21.76 -11.21
C THR A 180 13.81 -20.51 -11.87
N TYR A 181 14.48 -19.68 -11.08
CA TYR A 181 15.32 -18.61 -11.58
C TYR A 181 16.23 -19.18 -12.67
N ASP A 182 16.05 -18.70 -13.91
CA ASP A 182 17.07 -18.84 -14.94
C ASP A 182 17.40 -17.46 -15.49
N ASP A 183 18.70 -17.33 -15.71
CA ASP A 183 19.49 -16.15 -15.98
C ASP A 183 19.37 -15.75 -17.46
N GLN A 184 19.59 -14.46 -17.73
CA GLN A 184 19.88 -13.86 -19.05
C GLN A 184 18.77 -13.82 -20.13
N ARG A 185 18.33 -12.60 -20.47
CA ARG A 185 18.71 -11.92 -21.72
C ARG A 185 18.04 -10.56 -21.85
N TYR A 186 18.87 -9.52 -21.97
CA TYR A 186 18.48 -8.26 -22.59
C TYR A 186 18.44 -8.48 -24.10
N ASP A 187 17.26 -8.38 -24.72
CA ASP A 187 17.17 -8.20 -26.17
C ASP A 187 16.91 -6.72 -26.48
N THR A 188 17.92 -6.11 -27.07
CA THR A 188 17.88 -4.80 -27.72
C THR A 188 17.02 -4.91 -28.98
N VAL A 189 16.02 -4.05 -29.14
CA VAL A 189 15.29 -3.90 -30.40
C VAL A 189 15.81 -2.65 -31.11
N VAL A 190 16.51 -2.87 -32.22
CA VAL A 190 16.93 -1.83 -33.18
C VAL A 190 15.76 -1.59 -34.13
N TYR A 191 15.38 -0.33 -34.36
CA TYR A 191 14.44 0.03 -35.42
C TYR A 191 15.24 0.34 -36.69
N GLU A 192 14.95 -0.37 -37.78
CA GLU A 192 15.27 0.07 -39.15
C GLU A 192 14.26 1.09 -39.67
#